data_AF-A0A0B2UPX5-F1
#
_entry.id   AF-A0A0B2UPX5-F1
#
_cell.length_a   1.000
_cell.length_b   1.000
_cell.length_c   1.000
_cell.angle_alpha   90.00
_cell.angle_beta   90.00
_cell.angle_gamma   90.00
#
_symmetry.space_group_name_H-M   'P 1'
#
loop_
_entity.id
_entity.type
_entity.pdbx_description
1 polymer ?
#
loop_
_entity_poly.entity_id
_entity_poly.type
_entity_poly.pdbx_seq_one_letter_code
_entity_poly.pdbx_strand_id
1 'polypeptide(L)'
;MSSTDTVLKLKLKIYEKIGQMPNDQLIYMNERLLCDTETLGQARIDPHELAVHPLTLIVQYMGDIQTEPRRLERGFADTALSHD
;
A
#
# COMPACT_ATOMS: atom_id res chain seq x y z
N MET A 1 -14.90 -0.86 16.14
CA MET A 1 -14.49 -2.12 15.47
C MET A 1 -14.07 -3.07 16.56
N SER A 2 -14.25 -4.36 16.36
CA SER A 2 -13.87 -5.42 17.32
C SER A 2 -12.80 -6.33 16.74
N SER A 3 -12.16 -7.15 17.59
CA SER A 3 -11.16 -8.14 17.18
C SER A 3 -11.70 -9.19 16.21
N THR A 4 -13.02 -9.41 16.18
CA THR A 4 -13.70 -10.34 15.26
C THR A 4 -14.03 -9.71 13.90
N ASP A 5 -13.94 -8.39 13.78
CA ASP A 5 -14.11 -7.72 12.49
C ASP A 5 -12.95 -8.10 11.56
N THR A 6 -13.21 -8.14 10.26
CA THR A 6 -12.19 -8.47 9.26
C THR A 6 -11.41 -7.25 8.78
N VAL A 7 -10.23 -7.49 8.22
CA VAL A 7 -9.43 -6.47 7.52
C VAL A 7 -10.23 -5.84 6.36
N LEU A 8 -11.08 -6.62 5.67
CA LEU A 8 -12.01 -6.05 4.68
C LEU A 8 -12.91 -4.95 5.28
N LYS A 9 -13.44 -5.18 6.49
CA LYS A 9 -14.28 -4.18 7.17
C LYS A 9 -13.49 -2.92 7.54
N LEU A 10 -12.19 -3.05 7.85
CA LEU A 10 -11.30 -1.90 8.03
C LEU A 10 -11.13 -1.12 6.71
N LYS A 11 -10.86 -1.82 5.60
CA LYS A 11 -10.70 -1.20 4.27
C LYS A 11 -11.95 -0.46 3.80
N LEU A 12 -13.14 -1.00 4.09
CA LEU A 12 -14.41 -0.32 3.80
C LEU A 12 -14.54 1.00 4.57
N LYS A 13 -14.11 1.06 5.84
CA LYS A 13 -14.10 2.32 6.59
C LYS A 13 -13.06 3.31 6.08
N ILE A 14 -11.93 2.82 5.59
CA ILE A 14 -10.94 3.68 4.93
C ILE A 14 -11.55 4.27 3.65
N TYR A 15 -12.23 3.46 2.85
CA TYR A 15 -12.95 3.92 1.65
C TYR A 15 -13.96 5.02 1.99
N GLU A 16 -14.80 4.83 3.02
CA GLU A 16 -15.75 5.86 3.48
C GLU A 16 -15.07 7.19 3.85
N LYS A 17 -13.81 7.15 4.30
CA LYS A 17 -13.06 8.35 4.72
C LYS A 17 -12.30 9.05 3.59
N ILE A 18 -11.67 8.30 2.69
CA ILE A 18 -10.73 8.86 1.70
C ILE A 18 -11.07 8.52 0.25
N GLY A 19 -12.12 7.73 0.01
CA GLY A 19 -12.58 7.37 -1.34
C GLY A 19 -11.71 6.33 -2.07
N GLN A 20 -10.66 5.81 -1.46
CA GLN A 20 -9.82 4.78 -2.08
C GLN A 20 -10.51 3.41 -2.07
N MET A 21 -10.65 2.75 -3.22
CA MET A 21 -11.31 1.43 -3.29
C MET A 21 -10.56 0.37 -2.47
N PRO A 22 -11.24 -0.57 -1.80
CA PRO A 22 -10.59 -1.59 -0.97
C PRO A 22 -9.51 -2.43 -1.67
N ASN A 23 -9.70 -2.73 -2.96
CA ASN A 23 -8.74 -3.49 -3.75
C ASN A 23 -7.43 -2.73 -4.00
N ASP A 24 -7.50 -1.39 -3.97
CA ASP A 24 -6.35 -0.51 -4.15
C ASP A 24 -5.69 -0.14 -2.83
N GLN A 25 -6.13 -0.73 -1.72
CA GLN A 25 -5.57 -0.51 -0.39
C GLN A 25 -4.71 -1.71 0.01
N LEU A 26 -3.40 -1.51 0.12
CA LEU A 26 -2.47 -2.46 0.72
C LEU A 26 -2.18 -2.03 2.16
N ILE A 27 -2.63 -2.83 3.13
CA ILE A 27 -2.43 -2.54 4.55
C ILE A 27 -1.33 -3.45 5.08
N TYR A 28 -0.26 -2.85 5.59
CA TYR A 28 0.85 -3.53 6.21
C TYR A 28 0.88 -3.30 7.71
N MET A 29 1.14 -4.37 8.45
CA MET A 29 1.55 -4.32 9.85
C MET A 29 3.00 -4.79 9.91
N ASN A 30 3.90 -3.88 10.31
CA ASN A 30 5.34 -4.06 10.17
C ASN A 30 5.69 -4.32 8.69
N GLU A 31 6.04 -5.56 8.35
CA GLU A 31 6.42 -5.98 6.99
C GLU A 31 5.43 -6.98 6.38
N ARG A 32 4.31 -7.26 7.08
CA ARG A 32 3.31 -8.24 6.67
C ARG A 32 2.10 -7.57 6.03
N LEU A 33 1.82 -7.93 4.77
CA LEU A 33 0.57 -7.58 4.11
C LEU A 33 -0.59 -8.33 4.78
N LEU A 34 -1.64 -7.59 5.15
CA LEU A 34 -2.83 -8.14 5.78
C LEU A 34 -3.85 -8.62 4.75
N CYS A 35 -4.37 -9.83 4.96
CA CYS A 35 -5.38 -10.44 4.10
C CYS A 35 -6.80 -10.02 4.49
N ASP A 36 -7.66 -9.79 3.51
CA ASP A 36 -9.04 -9.33 3.71
C ASP A 36 -9.90 -10.25 4.60
N THR A 37 -9.61 -11.55 4.57
CA THR A 37 -10.32 -12.58 5.35
C THR A 37 -9.84 -12.70 6.78
N GLU A 38 -8.66 -12.17 7.12
CA GLU A 38 -8.18 -12.17 8.50
C GLU A 38 -9.04 -11.24 9.36
N THR A 39 -9.33 -11.70 10.57
CA THR A 39 -9.88 -10.83 11.61
C THR A 39 -8.79 -9.90 12.14
N LEU A 40 -9.18 -8.76 12.71
CA LEU A 40 -8.26 -7.84 13.37
C LEU A 40 -7.46 -8.54 14.48
N GLY A 41 -8.09 -9.48 15.20
CA GLY A 41 -7.42 -10.30 16.21
C GLY A 41 -6.38 -11.26 15.62
N GLN A 42 -6.69 -11.92 14.49
CA GLN A 42 -5.71 -12.77 13.78
C GLN A 42 -4.54 -11.96 13.24
N ALA A 43 -4.82 -10.76 12.74
CA ALA A 43 -3.82 -9.80 12.30
C ALA A 43 -3.06 -9.13 13.46
N ARG A 44 -3.41 -9.41 14.73
CA ARG A 44 -2.84 -8.81 15.94
C ARG A 44 -2.94 -7.28 15.99
N ILE A 45 -4.00 -6.73 15.40
CA ILE A 45 -4.30 -5.30 15.46
C ILE A 45 -4.98 -4.99 16.80
N ASP A 46 -4.26 -4.31 17.69
CA ASP A 46 -4.82 -3.69 18.89
C ASP A 46 -5.00 -2.17 18.66
N PRO A 47 -6.24 -1.64 18.76
CA PRO A 47 -6.50 -0.22 18.66
C PRO A 47 -5.66 0.67 19.60
N HIS A 48 -5.27 0.18 20.77
CA HIS A 48 -4.46 0.95 21.72
C HIS A 48 -3.00 1.06 21.28
N GLU A 49 -2.48 0.04 20.58
CA GLU A 49 -1.11 0.02 20.09
C GLU A 49 -0.95 0.83 18.80
N LEU A 50 -2.04 1.06 18.04
CA LEU A 50 -2.00 1.81 16.78
C LEU A 50 -1.49 3.25 16.92
N ALA A 51 -1.58 3.85 18.12
CA ALA A 51 -1.04 5.18 18.38
C ALA A 51 0.50 5.21 18.44
N VAL A 52 1.11 4.07 18.78
CA VAL A 52 2.57 3.91 18.92
C VAL A 52 3.14 3.20 17.69
N HIS A 53 2.44 2.19 17.19
CA HIS A 53 2.81 1.35 16.05
C HIS A 53 1.69 1.43 14.99
N PRO A 54 1.67 2.49 14.16
CA PRO A 54 0.64 2.65 13.16
C PRO A 54 0.75 1.62 12.04
N LEU A 55 -0.39 1.28 11.44
CA LEU A 55 -0.43 0.51 10.20
C LEU A 55 0.05 1.39 9.03
N THR A 56 0.73 0.77 8.08
CA THR A 56 1.10 1.43 6.83
C THR A 56 0.03 1.13 5.78
N LEU A 57 -0.54 2.19 5.20
CA LEU A 57 -1.45 2.10 4.06
C LEU A 57 -0.73 2.56 2.81
N ILE A 58 -0.61 1.67 1.83
CA ILE A 58 -0.17 2.00 0.47
C ILE A 58 -1.40 1.99 -0.43
N VAL A 59 -1.66 3.09 -1.10
CA VAL A 59 -2.73 3.22 -2.07
C VAL A 59 -2.20 3.02 -3.49
N GLN A 60 -2.94 2.27 -4.29
CA GLN A 60 -2.61 2.03 -5.68
C GLN A 60 -3.51 2.89 -6.57
N TYR A 61 -2.93 3.44 -7.63
CA TYR A 61 -3.67 4.12 -8.69
C TYR A 61 -3.36 3.40 -9.99
N MET A 62 -4.35 3.30 -10.88
CA MET A 62 -4.05 3.00 -12.27
C MET A 62 -3.16 4.13 -12.79
N GLY A 63 -1.87 3.85 -12.91
CA GLY A 63 -0.97 4.72 -13.63
C GLY A 63 -1.32 4.67 -15.11
N ASP A 64 -1.22 5.81 -15.78
CA ASP A 64 -1.11 5.78 -17.24
C ASP A 64 0.07 4.90 -17.60
N ILE A 65 -0.17 3.87 -18.41
CA ILE A 65 0.91 3.14 -19.05
C ILE A 65 1.61 4.18 -19.93
N GLN A 66 2.81 4.62 -19.54
CA GLN A 66 3.65 5.43 -20.40
C GLN A 66 3.98 4.57 -21.63
N THR A 67 3.22 4.79 -22.70
CA THR A 67 3.42 4.12 -24.00
C THR A 67 4.69 4.61 -24.68
N GLU A 68 5.22 5.76 -24.25
CA GLU A 68 6.50 6.26 -24.72
C GLU A 68 7.65 5.57 -23.97
N PRO A 69 8.66 5.04 -24.70
CA PRO A 69 9.86 4.52 -24.06
C PRO A 69 10.50 5.62 -23.23
N ARG A 70 10.89 5.30 -21.98
CA ARG A 70 11.57 6.25 -21.10
C ARG A 70 12.75 6.86 -21.84
N ARG A 71 12.76 8.18 -21.99
CA ARG A 71 13.92 8.89 -22.54
C ARG A 71 15.10 8.64 -21.62
N LEU A 72 16.22 8.24 -22.22
CA LEU A 72 17.47 8.04 -21.50
C LEU A 72 17.85 9.37 -20.83
N GLU A 73 17.90 9.38 -19.50
CA GLU A 73 18.33 10.56 -18.76
C GLU A 73 19.80 10.86 -19.08
N ARG A 74 20.17 12.15 -19.19
CA ARG A 74 21.51 12.57 -19.61
C ARG A 74 22.64 11.85 -18.87
N GLY A 75 22.51 11.70 -17.54
CA GLY A 75 23.51 11.02 -16.73
C GLY A 75 23.71 9.54 -17.05
N PHE A 76 22.67 8.85 -17.55
CA PHE A 76 22.80 7.47 -18.03
C PHE A 76 23.51 7.40 -19.39
N ALA A 77 23.22 8.34 -20.29
CA ALA A 77 23.91 8.43 -21.59
C ALA A 77 25.41 8.66 -21.42
N ASP A 78 25.78 9.59 -20.54
CA ASP A 78 27.17 10.01 -20.31
C ASP A 78 28.01 8.93 -19.59
N THR A 79 27.40 7.95 -18.93
CA THR A 79 28.14 6.89 -18.23
C THR A 79 28.22 5.60 -19.06
N ALA A 80 27.16 5.26 -19.78
CA ALA A 80 27.08 3.98 -20.50
C ALA A 80 27.72 4.00 -21.90
N LEU A 81 27.81 5.18 -22.55
CA LEU A 81 28.27 5.32 -23.94
C LEU A 81 29.69 5.92 -24.05
N SER A 82 30.37 6.13 -22.93
CA SER A 82 31.68 6.81 -22.86
C SER A 82 32.88 5.87 -23.03
N HIS A 83 32.71 4.75 -23.73
CA HIS A 83 33.83 3.89 -24.12
C HIS A 83 33.91 3.83 -25.65
N ASP A 84 34.86 4.59 -26.20
CA ASP A 84 35.48 4.39 -27.51
C ASP A 84 37.00 4.47 -27.33
#